data_AF-A0A530BZH6-F1
#
_entry.id   AF-A0A530BZH6-F1
#
_cell.length_a   1.000
_cell.length_b   1.000
_cell.length_c   1.000
_cell.angle_alpha   90.00
_cell.angle_beta   90.00
_cell.angle_gamma   90.00
#
_symmetry.space_group_name_H-M   'P 1'
#
loop_
_entity.id
_entity.type
_entity.pdbx_description
1 polymer ?
#
loop_
_entity_poly.entity_id
_entity_poly.type
_entity_poly.pdbx_seq_one_letter_code
_entity_poly.pdbx_strand_id
1 'polypeptide(L)'
;SKAGVKTFTEGLAHALRNEPGAKVSAHLLIPGFTYTGLTEGATEKPAGAWTGEQVIDFMLASLVDGDFYILCPDNEVARPTDEKRMAWAIGDIIENRPALSRWHPDHKDAFAAFMNR
;
A
#
# COMPACT_ATOMS: atom_id res chain seq x y z
N SER A 1 -14.32 -0.97 -0.71
CA SER A 1 -13.96 -1.77 0.48
C SER A 1 -12.58 -1.41 1.05
N LYS A 2 -11.49 -1.49 0.27
CA LYS A 2 -10.09 -1.30 0.75
C LYS A 2 -9.83 0.03 1.48
N ALA A 3 -10.34 1.15 0.97
CA ALA A 3 -10.20 2.46 1.64
C ALA A 3 -10.80 2.47 3.06
N GLY A 4 -11.95 1.81 3.24
CA GLY A 4 -12.58 1.66 4.56
C GLY A 4 -11.76 0.79 5.51
N VAL A 5 -11.16 -0.30 5.01
CA VAL A 5 -10.25 -1.16 5.81
C VAL A 5 -9.06 -0.36 6.31
N LYS A 6 -8.42 0.45 5.45
CA LYS A 6 -7.31 1.34 5.86
C LYS A 6 -7.73 2.26 7.02
N THR A 7 -8.79 3.04 6.83
CA THR A 7 -9.26 3.99 7.85
C THR A 7 -9.66 3.29 9.15
N PHE A 8 -10.32 2.15 9.06
CA PHE A 8 -10.74 1.37 10.23
C PHE A 8 -9.53 0.83 11.01
N THR A 9 -8.56 0.24 10.33
CA THR A 9 -7.35 -0.32 10.96
C THR A 9 -6.50 0.79 11.61
N GLU A 10 -6.42 1.98 11.00
CA GLU A 10 -5.76 3.16 11.59
C GLU A 10 -6.42 3.58 12.90
N GLY A 11 -7.76 3.68 12.92
CA GLY A 11 -8.52 3.98 14.12
C GLY A 11 -8.37 2.92 15.21
N LEU A 12 -8.38 1.64 14.83
CA LEU A 12 -8.20 0.52 15.75
C LEU A 12 -6.80 0.54 16.38
N ALA A 13 -5.74 0.72 15.58
CA ALA A 13 -4.38 0.81 16.12
C ALA A 13 -4.20 2.02 17.04
N HIS A 14 -4.85 3.16 16.72
CA HIS A 14 -4.89 4.30 17.61
C HIS A 14 -5.59 3.99 18.95
N ALA A 15 -6.72 3.29 18.95
CA ALA A 15 -7.41 2.93 20.17
C ALA A 15 -6.58 1.96 21.03
N LEU A 16 -6.05 0.89 20.42
CA LEU A 16 -5.30 -0.16 21.12
C LEU A 16 -4.02 0.36 21.78
N ARG A 17 -3.26 1.23 21.11
CA ARG A 17 -2.02 1.79 21.70
C ARG A 17 -2.25 2.69 22.92
N ASN A 18 -3.48 3.17 23.11
CA ASN A 18 -3.88 4.00 24.24
C ASN A 18 -4.60 3.22 25.35
N GLU A 19 -4.87 1.93 25.15
CA GLU A 19 -5.51 1.07 26.17
C GLU A 19 -4.47 0.55 27.17
N PRO A 20 -4.58 0.87 28.48
CA PRO A 20 -3.62 0.43 29.48
C PRO A 20 -3.50 -1.10 29.52
N GLY A 21 -2.29 -1.61 29.32
CA GLY A 21 -2.02 -3.05 29.38
C GLY A 21 -2.47 -3.84 28.16
N ALA A 22 -2.78 -3.19 27.03
CA ALA A 22 -3.11 -3.84 25.77
C ALA A 22 -2.15 -4.98 25.43
N LYS A 23 -2.71 -6.15 25.07
CA LYS A 23 -1.97 -7.36 24.67
C LYS A 23 -2.06 -7.66 23.18
N VAL A 24 -2.73 -6.79 22.44
CA VAL A 24 -2.99 -6.93 21.00
C VAL A 24 -2.67 -5.63 20.29
N SER A 25 -2.20 -5.75 19.06
CA SER A 25 -1.93 -4.65 18.14
C SER A 25 -2.68 -4.87 16.82
N ALA A 26 -2.91 -3.80 16.07
CA ALA A 26 -3.48 -3.86 14.73
C ALA A 26 -2.42 -3.38 13.73
N HIS A 27 -2.35 -4.06 12.57
CA HIS A 27 -1.41 -3.79 11.49
C HIS A 27 -2.14 -3.87 10.16
N LEU A 28 -1.71 -3.10 9.16
CA LEU A 28 -2.33 -3.03 7.84
C LEU A 28 -1.40 -3.65 6.79
N LEU A 29 -1.81 -4.81 6.26
CA LEU A 29 -1.18 -5.44 5.11
C LEU A 29 -1.57 -4.72 3.82
N ILE A 30 -0.58 -4.29 3.04
CA ILE A 30 -0.75 -3.63 1.74
C ILE A 30 0.00 -4.49 0.71
N PRO A 31 -0.64 -5.55 0.18
CA PRO A 31 -0.01 -6.42 -0.79
C PRO A 31 0.15 -5.70 -2.14
N GLY A 32 1.28 -5.92 -2.81
CA GLY A 32 1.47 -5.63 -4.24
C GLY A 32 0.69 -6.63 -5.11
N PHE A 33 1.09 -6.79 -6.37
CA PHE A 33 0.50 -7.82 -7.23
C PHE A 33 0.84 -9.23 -6.68
N THR A 34 -0.17 -9.95 -6.21
CA THR A 34 -0.02 -11.30 -5.65
C THR A 34 -0.88 -12.30 -6.39
N TYR A 35 -0.27 -13.42 -6.78
CA TYR A 35 -0.93 -14.56 -7.39
C TYR A 35 -1.44 -15.50 -6.31
N THR A 36 -2.76 -15.65 -6.22
CA THR A 36 -3.45 -16.52 -5.26
C THR A 36 -4.64 -17.20 -5.94
N GLY A 37 -5.37 -18.06 -5.22
CA GLY A 37 -6.64 -18.62 -5.72
C GLY A 37 -7.73 -17.59 -6.01
N LEU A 38 -7.54 -16.31 -5.63
CA LEU A 38 -8.43 -15.20 -5.98
C LEU A 38 -8.09 -14.56 -7.35
N THR A 39 -6.95 -14.91 -7.95
CA THR A 39 -6.53 -14.36 -9.24
C THR A 39 -7.29 -15.07 -10.37
N GLU A 40 -8.46 -14.53 -10.72
CA GLU A 40 -9.28 -15.08 -11.82
C GLU A 40 -8.57 -14.98 -13.17
N GLY A 41 -8.61 -16.05 -13.96
CA GLY A 41 -8.15 -16.07 -15.35
C GLY A 41 -6.66 -16.36 -15.58
N ALA A 42 -5.83 -16.38 -14.54
CA ALA A 42 -4.44 -16.81 -14.65
C ALA A 42 -4.29 -18.28 -14.23
N THR A 43 -3.82 -19.13 -15.16
CA THR A 43 -3.52 -20.55 -14.89
C THR A 43 -2.10 -20.76 -14.35
N GLU A 44 -1.22 -19.80 -14.60
CA GLU A 44 0.18 -19.79 -14.16
C GLU A 44 0.50 -18.47 -13.45
N LYS A 45 1.48 -18.48 -12.54
CA LYS A 45 1.91 -17.29 -11.82
C LYS A 45 2.54 -16.27 -12.77
N PRO A 46 2.00 -15.05 -12.89
CA PRO A 46 2.64 -13.98 -13.66
C PRO A 46 4.02 -13.62 -13.11
N ALA A 47 4.97 -13.27 -13.98
CA ALA A 47 6.32 -12.89 -13.56
C ALA A 47 6.33 -11.68 -12.61
N GLY A 48 5.43 -10.71 -12.86
CA GLY A 48 5.25 -9.51 -12.04
C GLY A 48 4.63 -9.77 -10.66
N ALA A 49 4.02 -10.94 -10.44
CA ALA A 49 3.33 -11.24 -9.19
C ALA A 49 4.23 -11.97 -8.19
N TRP A 50 4.08 -11.65 -6.91
CA TRP A 50 4.53 -12.49 -5.81
C TRP A 50 3.59 -13.67 -5.58
N THR A 51 4.08 -14.74 -4.94
CA THR A 51 3.21 -15.78 -4.38
C THR A 51 2.62 -15.34 -3.05
N GLY A 52 1.59 -16.05 -2.58
CA GLY A 52 1.03 -15.82 -1.24
C GLY A 52 2.06 -16.05 -0.12
N GLU A 53 2.93 -17.04 -0.27
CA GLU A 53 3.99 -17.35 0.69
C GLU A 53 4.98 -16.19 0.82
N GLN A 54 5.40 -15.58 -0.30
CA GLN A 54 6.31 -14.42 -0.27
C GLN A 54 5.70 -13.23 0.50
N VAL A 55 4.39 -13.00 0.33
CA VAL A 55 3.66 -11.96 1.07
C VAL A 55 3.60 -12.29 2.56
N ILE A 56 3.35 -13.55 2.91
CA ILE A 56 3.28 -14.00 4.32
C ILE A 56 4.64 -13.87 4.99
N ASP A 57 5.71 -14.32 4.35
CA ASP A 57 7.07 -14.24 4.91
C ASP A 57 7.46 -12.78 5.21
N PHE A 58 7.17 -11.87 4.27
CA PHE A 58 7.40 -10.44 4.46
C PHE A 58 6.53 -9.86 5.58
N MET A 59 5.25 -10.24 5.63
CA MET A 59 4.32 -9.79 6.67
C MET A 59 4.78 -10.23 8.05
N LEU A 60 5.17 -11.49 8.23
CA LEU A 60 5.63 -12.01 9.52
C LEU A 60 6.89 -11.29 10.01
N ALA A 61 7.85 -11.03 9.12
CA ALA A 61 9.03 -10.22 9.47
C ALA A 61 8.64 -8.80 9.91
N SER A 62 7.76 -8.14 9.15
CA SER A 62 7.31 -6.77 9.46
C SER A 62 6.51 -6.69 10.78
N LEU A 63 5.74 -7.74 11.11
CA LEU A 63 5.04 -7.85 12.39
C LEU A 63 6.01 -7.94 13.57
N VAL A 64 7.14 -8.65 13.41
CA VAL A 64 8.21 -8.71 14.43
C VAL A 64 8.85 -7.34 14.63
N ASP A 65 9.05 -6.59 13.55
CA ASP A 65 9.60 -5.23 13.60
C ASP A 65 8.61 -4.18 14.14
N GLY A 66 7.33 -4.55 14.30
CA GLY A 66 6.28 -3.68 14.83
C GLY A 66 5.69 -2.73 13.79
N ASP A 67 5.88 -2.99 12.50
CA ASP A 67 5.44 -2.11 11.41
C ASP A 67 3.91 -2.07 11.29
N PHE A 68 3.33 -0.87 11.37
CA PHE A 68 1.89 -0.70 11.14
C PHE A 68 1.51 -0.83 9.66
N TYR A 69 2.17 -0.08 8.76
CA TYR A 69 1.91 -0.14 7.32
C TYR A 69 2.88 -1.13 6.67
N ILE A 70 2.40 -2.34 6.39
CA ILE A 70 3.20 -3.41 5.76
C ILE A 70 3.04 -3.29 4.25
N LEU A 71 3.85 -2.42 3.64
CA LEU A 71 3.89 -2.23 2.19
C LEU A 71 4.73 -3.32 1.54
N CYS A 72 4.07 -4.37 1.06
CA CYS A 72 4.72 -5.48 0.40
C CYS A 72 5.19 -5.09 -1.01
N PRO A 73 6.41 -5.49 -1.41
CA PRO A 73 6.82 -5.43 -2.80
C PRO A 73 6.01 -6.39 -3.69
N ASP A 74 6.22 -6.23 -4.99
CA ASP A 74 5.99 -7.25 -6.00
C ASP A 74 7.17 -7.25 -6.99
N ASN A 75 7.03 -7.92 -8.14
CA ASN A 75 8.05 -7.93 -9.18
C ASN A 75 7.74 -6.97 -10.35
N GLU A 76 6.70 -6.15 -10.24
CA GLU A 76 6.22 -5.26 -11.30
C GLU A 76 6.63 -3.81 -11.05
N VAL A 77 6.52 -3.34 -9.81
CA VAL A 77 6.81 -1.96 -9.44
C VAL A 77 7.79 -1.92 -8.27
N ALA A 78 8.87 -1.17 -8.45
CA ALA A 78 9.83 -0.94 -7.37
C ALA A 78 9.21 -0.03 -6.29
N ARG A 79 9.41 -0.38 -5.00
CA ARG A 79 8.88 0.36 -3.84
C ARG A 79 9.06 1.90 -3.89
N PRO A 80 10.22 2.47 -4.30
CA PRO A 80 10.35 3.92 -4.42
C PRO A 80 9.35 4.56 -5.39
N THR A 81 8.91 3.82 -6.41
CA THR A 81 7.90 4.28 -7.36
C THR A 81 6.52 4.36 -6.72
N ASP A 82 6.15 3.39 -5.89
CA ASP A 82 4.89 3.42 -5.16
C ASP A 82 4.88 4.50 -4.09
N GLU A 83 5.98 4.69 -3.38
CA GLU A 83 6.15 5.78 -2.42
C GLU A 83 5.98 7.15 -3.08
N LYS A 84 6.58 7.37 -4.25
CA LYS A 84 6.35 8.59 -5.05
C LYS A 84 4.87 8.74 -5.43
N ARG A 85 4.22 7.69 -5.92
CA ARG A 85 2.80 7.73 -6.28
C ARG A 85 1.91 8.06 -5.08
N MET A 86 2.22 7.54 -3.90
CA MET A 86 1.53 7.86 -2.65
C MET A 86 1.76 9.32 -2.25
N ALA A 87 3.01 9.79 -2.29
CA ALA A 87 3.35 11.18 -1.99
C ALA A 87 2.61 12.15 -2.92
N TRP A 88 2.56 11.84 -4.23
CA TRP A 88 1.75 12.60 -5.17
C TRP A 88 0.27 12.60 -4.79
N ALA A 89 -0.33 11.45 -4.47
CA ALA A 89 -1.74 11.39 -4.08
C ALA A 89 -2.05 12.23 -2.82
N ILE A 90 -1.15 12.27 -1.83
CA ILE A 90 -1.28 13.15 -0.67
C ILE A 90 -1.15 14.63 -1.08
N GLY A 91 -0.27 14.93 -2.04
CA GLY A 91 -0.13 16.25 -2.63
C GLY A 91 -1.43 16.79 -3.25
N ASP A 92 -2.33 15.92 -3.75
CA ASP A 92 -3.63 16.37 -4.27
C ASP A 92 -4.44 17.10 -3.19
N ILE A 93 -4.36 16.63 -1.95
CA ILE A 93 -5.04 17.24 -0.80
C ILE A 93 -4.33 18.52 -0.38
N ILE A 94 -3.00 18.49 -0.30
CA ILE A 94 -2.19 19.63 0.19
C ILE A 94 -2.30 20.83 -0.76
N GLU A 95 -2.19 20.59 -2.06
CA GLU A 95 -2.17 21.62 -3.10
C GLU A 95 -3.57 21.92 -3.66
N ASN A 96 -4.60 21.25 -3.15
CA ASN A 96 -5.98 21.34 -3.65
C ASN A 96 -6.07 21.10 -5.18
N ARG A 97 -5.38 20.06 -5.66
CA ARG A 97 -5.45 19.63 -7.07
C ARG A 97 -6.75 18.85 -7.32
N PRO A 98 -7.18 18.72 -8.59
CA PRO A 98 -8.29 17.84 -8.93
C PRO A 98 -8.07 16.42 -8.40
N ALA A 99 -9.16 15.75 -8.01
CA ALA A 99 -9.09 14.40 -7.48
C ALA A 99 -8.39 13.46 -8.48
N LEU A 100 -7.44 12.66 -7.98
CA LEU A 100 -6.66 11.72 -8.77
C LEU A 100 -5.83 12.41 -9.87
N SER A 101 -5.17 13.52 -9.52
CA SER A 101 -4.54 14.44 -10.47
C SER A 101 -3.49 13.76 -11.36
N ARG A 102 -2.91 12.63 -10.94
CA ARG A 102 -1.94 11.86 -11.76
C ARG A 102 -2.48 11.41 -13.11
N TRP A 103 -3.81 11.33 -13.27
CA TRP A 103 -4.46 11.01 -14.54
C TRP A 103 -5.21 12.20 -15.15
N HIS A 104 -5.20 13.35 -14.49
CA HIS A 104 -5.82 14.55 -15.02
C HIS A 104 -4.96 15.12 -16.16
N PRO A 105 -5.54 15.44 -17.34
CA PRO A 105 -4.77 15.94 -18.47
C PRO A 105 -3.85 17.11 -18.13
N ASP A 106 -4.38 18.09 -17.39
CA ASP A 106 -3.65 19.32 -17.00
C ASP A 106 -2.48 19.08 -16.01
N HIS A 107 -2.42 17.91 -15.39
CA HIS A 107 -1.38 17.56 -14.40
C HIS A 107 -0.43 16.46 -14.89
N LYS A 108 -0.61 15.96 -16.12
CA LYS A 108 0.19 14.87 -16.70
C LYS A 108 1.69 15.19 -16.68
N ASP A 109 2.08 16.37 -17.15
CA ASP A 109 3.50 16.75 -17.25
C ASP A 109 4.11 17.02 -15.88
N ALA A 110 3.34 17.62 -14.96
CA ALA A 110 3.78 17.83 -13.59
C ALA A 110 4.00 16.49 -12.85
N PHE A 111 3.10 15.52 -13.04
CA PHE A 111 3.26 14.17 -12.48
C PHE A 111 4.49 13.47 -13.09
N ALA A 112 4.66 13.51 -14.40
CA ALA A 112 5.82 12.92 -15.07
C ALA A 112 7.15 13.53 -14.58
N ALA A 113 7.20 14.86 -14.45
CA ALA A 113 8.36 15.56 -13.91
C ALA A 113 8.64 15.16 -12.45
N PHE A 114 7.60 15.00 -11.62
CA PHE A 114 7.74 14.54 -10.24
C PHE A 114 8.30 13.12 -10.14
N MET A 115 7.84 12.20 -11.00
CA MET A 115 8.32 10.81 -10.99
C MET A 115 9.81 10.69 -11.36
N ASN A 116 10.33 11.62 -12.15
CA ASN A 116 11.72 11.66 -12.62
C ASN A 116 12.71 12.36 -11.68
N ARG A 117 12.24 13.01 -10.61
CA ARG A 117 13.09 13.62 -9.57
C ARG A 117 13.55 12.57 -8.57
#